data_AF-A0A970C6H3-F1
#
_entry.id   AF-A0A970C6H3-F1
#
_cell.length_a   1.000
_cell.length_b   1.000
_cell.length_c   1.000
_cell.angle_alpha   90.00
_cell.angle_beta   90.00
_cell.angle_gamma   90.00
#
_symmetry.space_group_name_H-M   'P 1'
#
loop_
_entity.id
_entity.type
_entity.pdbx_description
1 polymer ?
#
loop_
_entity_poly.entity_id
_entity_poly.type
_entity_poly.pdbx_seq_one_letter_code
_entity_poly.pdbx_strand_id
1 'polypeptide(L)'
;MKKVKGNELVAVLTAVLGFSVVCSSSATEVKLFVDAAPNVYGSSEYPNWKANTYAAIYNGTFQNMANGVNPANVGTTDFEIQDEVVYSFGDLGRRLTWIYYIPGVTISDLQARTGNDRLQFSLWNQWGNKPEYDFYYDCYGKTWLEPSDWNNSNKIMNYEVNGQVVGVIGTAGMAWWGAYGYTSPSQEAYEALASDLCKWGSVDEKWIFKVKLDGNEYNITSVREGVPDVVSTLPLLGIVTGALIAARKRVA
;
A
#
# COMPACT_ATOMS: atom_id res chain seq x y z
N MET A 1 -92.90 2.94 -22.80
CA MET A 1 -91.96 2.86 -21.64
C MET A 1 -91.19 1.54 -21.72
N LYS A 2 -89.88 1.40 -21.52
CA LYS A 2 -88.69 2.21 -21.84
C LYS A 2 -87.57 1.15 -22.00
N LYS A 3 -86.79 1.20 -23.09
CA LYS A 3 -85.77 0.20 -23.49
C LYS A 3 -84.62 0.09 -22.50
N VAL A 4 -84.11 -1.13 -22.30
CA VAL A 4 -82.80 -1.42 -21.73
C VAL A 4 -81.71 -1.20 -22.79
N LYS A 5 -80.66 -0.45 -22.42
CA LYS A 5 -79.31 -0.39 -23.01
C LYS A 5 -78.39 -0.21 -21.78
N GLY A 6 -77.27 -0.89 -21.58
CA GLY A 6 -76.24 -1.38 -22.49
C GLY A 6 -74.91 -0.79 -21.99
N ASN A 7 -74.07 -1.65 -21.41
CA ASN A 7 -72.61 -1.59 -21.19
C ASN A 7 -71.88 -0.25 -21.23
N GLU A 8 -71.18 0.14 -20.14
CA GLU A 8 -69.83 0.77 -20.10
C GLU A 8 -69.30 0.62 -18.65
N LEU A 9 -68.67 -0.48 -18.24
CA LEU A 9 -67.23 -0.77 -18.30
C LEU A 9 -66.31 0.45 -18.53
N VAL A 10 -65.96 1.22 -17.49
CA VAL A 10 -64.81 2.15 -17.52
C VAL A 10 -64.01 2.12 -16.21
N ALA A 11 -62.88 1.42 -16.31
CA ALA A 11 -61.57 1.70 -15.73
C ALA A 11 -61.44 2.06 -14.24
N VAL A 12 -61.25 1.02 -13.42
CA VAL A 12 -60.37 1.08 -12.24
C VAL A 12 -58.95 1.26 -12.75
N LEU A 13 -58.50 2.52 -12.86
CA LEU A 13 -57.12 2.86 -13.19
C LEU A 13 -56.26 2.72 -11.92
N THR A 14 -55.90 1.48 -11.58
CA THR A 14 -54.83 1.23 -10.61
C THR A 14 -53.52 1.67 -11.24
N ALA A 15 -53.09 2.89 -10.95
CA ALA A 15 -51.75 3.35 -11.24
C ALA A 15 -50.77 2.56 -10.36
N VAL A 16 -50.29 1.43 -10.89
CA VAL A 16 -49.10 0.76 -10.41
C VAL A 16 -47.92 1.69 -10.73
N LEU A 17 -47.61 2.58 -9.79
CA LEU A 17 -46.31 3.24 -9.71
C LEU A 17 -45.26 2.16 -9.47
N GLY A 18 -44.82 1.54 -10.56
CA GLY A 18 -43.64 0.70 -10.59
C GLY A 18 -42.43 1.58 -10.27
N PHE A 19 -42.12 1.71 -8.99
CA PHE A 19 -40.81 2.15 -8.53
C PHE A 19 -39.82 1.08 -8.97
N SER A 20 -39.30 1.22 -10.19
CA SER A 20 -38.08 0.55 -10.59
C SER A 20 -36.98 1.10 -9.69
N VAL A 21 -36.75 0.43 -8.56
CA VAL A 21 -35.50 0.57 -7.81
C VAL A 21 -34.42 0.07 -8.76
N VAL A 22 -33.87 0.99 -9.53
CA VAL A 22 -32.63 0.74 -10.26
C VAL A 22 -31.60 0.58 -9.16
N CYS A 23 -31.30 -0.66 -8.77
CA CYS A 23 -30.11 -0.96 -7.99
C CYS A 23 -28.93 -0.56 -8.86
N SER A 24 -28.51 0.69 -8.76
CA SER A 24 -27.19 1.11 -9.20
C SER A 24 -26.21 0.37 -8.30
N SER A 25 -25.76 -0.80 -8.76
CA SER A 25 -24.59 -1.46 -8.18
C SER A 25 -23.40 -0.55 -8.46
N SER A 26 -23.14 0.40 -7.57
CA SER A 26 -21.90 1.16 -7.59
C SER A 26 -20.76 0.14 -7.55
N ALA A 27 -19.88 0.17 -8.55
CA ALA A 27 -18.71 -0.69 -8.55
C ALA A 27 -17.93 -0.49 -7.24
N THR A 28 -17.42 -1.58 -6.66
CA THR A 28 -16.63 -1.50 -5.43
C THR A 28 -15.35 -0.72 -5.73
N GLU A 29 -15.20 0.47 -5.14
CA GLU A 29 -14.01 1.30 -5.27
C GLU A 29 -12.85 0.70 -4.46
N VAL A 30 -11.62 0.72 -5.00
CA VAL A 30 -10.40 0.44 -4.25
C VAL A 30 -9.56 1.71 -4.17
N LYS A 31 -9.26 2.15 -2.95
CA LYS A 31 -8.38 3.29 -2.68
C LYS A 31 -6.97 2.81 -2.39
N LEU A 32 -5.97 3.39 -3.05
CA LEU A 32 -4.58 2.99 -2.95
C LEU A 32 -3.73 4.12 -2.36
N PHE A 33 -2.79 3.75 -1.49
CA PHE A 33 -1.91 4.64 -0.77
C PHE A 33 -0.51 4.03 -0.68
N VAL A 34 0.49 4.84 -0.35
CA VAL A 34 1.87 4.38 -0.11
C VAL A 34 2.50 5.15 1.05
N ASP A 35 3.34 4.45 1.82
CA ASP A 35 4.11 5.04 2.91
C ASP A 35 5.41 4.27 3.17
N ALA A 36 6.28 4.85 4.00
CA ALA A 36 7.46 4.18 4.53
C ALA A 36 7.14 3.59 5.93
N ALA A 37 6.85 2.29 5.97
CA ALA A 37 6.50 1.62 7.23
C ALA A 37 7.75 1.19 8.00
N PRO A 38 7.72 1.17 9.35
CA PRO A 38 8.68 0.38 10.11
C PRO A 38 8.64 -1.10 9.67
N ASN A 39 9.73 -1.84 9.81
CA ASN A 39 9.72 -3.25 9.43
C ASN A 39 8.73 -4.08 10.29
N VAL A 40 7.79 -4.76 9.63
CA VAL A 40 6.78 -5.61 10.31
C VAL A 40 7.39 -6.73 11.16
N TYR A 41 8.59 -7.20 10.78
CA TYR A 41 9.28 -8.27 11.47
C TYR A 41 10.27 -7.71 12.50
N GLY A 42 9.79 -7.54 13.73
CA GLY A 42 10.63 -7.23 14.89
C GLY A 42 10.62 -5.77 15.35
N SER A 43 9.99 -4.84 14.62
CA SER A 43 9.89 -3.44 15.04
C SER A 43 8.72 -3.24 16.02
N SER A 44 8.98 -2.65 17.18
CA SER A 44 7.94 -2.22 18.13
C SER A 44 7.06 -1.10 17.61
N GLU A 45 7.54 -0.36 16.61
CA GLU A 45 6.85 0.82 16.07
C GLU A 45 5.77 0.44 15.04
N TYR A 46 5.87 -0.74 14.43
CA TYR A 46 4.96 -1.16 13.37
C TYR A 46 3.48 -1.19 13.81
N PRO A 47 3.09 -1.74 14.99
CA PRO A 47 1.70 -1.71 15.43
C PRO A 47 1.13 -0.30 15.57
N ASN A 48 1.91 0.65 16.09
CA ASN A 48 1.48 2.05 16.26
C ASN A 48 1.35 2.74 14.90
N TRP A 49 2.35 2.57 14.02
CA TRP A 49 2.28 3.08 12.65
C TRP A 49 1.03 2.57 11.94
N LYS A 50 0.79 1.26 11.96
CA LYS A 50 -0.35 0.63 11.30
C LYS A 50 -1.69 1.16 11.82
N ALA A 51 -1.86 1.26 13.14
CA ALA A 51 -3.09 1.77 13.75
C ALA A 51 -3.37 3.21 13.32
N ASN A 52 -2.36 4.08 13.35
CA ASN A 52 -2.48 5.48 12.95
C ASN A 52 -2.75 5.63 11.44
N THR A 53 -2.02 4.88 10.61
CA THR A 53 -2.17 4.88 9.15
C THR A 53 -3.57 4.43 8.75
N TYR A 54 -4.08 3.34 9.32
CA TYR A 54 -5.40 2.84 8.96
C TYR A 54 -6.51 3.80 9.40
N ALA A 55 -6.38 4.41 10.58
CA ALA A 55 -7.31 5.44 11.04
C ALA A 55 -7.29 6.69 10.15
N ALA A 56 -6.10 7.16 9.74
CA ALA A 56 -5.99 8.30 8.83
C ALA A 56 -6.59 8.01 7.45
N ILE A 57 -6.42 6.79 6.93
CA ILE A 57 -7.02 6.37 5.65
C ILE A 57 -8.54 6.39 5.74
N TYR A 58 -9.10 5.78 6.79
CA TYR A 58 -10.54 5.77 7.02
C TYR A 58 -11.11 7.19 7.17
N ASN A 59 -10.44 8.06 7.92
CA ASN A 59 -10.86 9.43 8.14
C ASN A 59 -10.61 10.36 6.93
N GLY A 60 -9.97 9.87 5.87
CA GLY A 60 -9.63 10.68 4.69
C GLY A 60 -8.56 11.75 4.96
N THR A 61 -7.76 11.59 6.02
CA THR A 61 -6.69 12.53 6.41
C THR A 61 -5.29 11.99 6.10
N PHE A 62 -5.20 10.78 5.54
CA PHE A 62 -3.92 10.16 5.19
C PHE A 62 -3.19 10.95 4.10
N GLN A 63 -1.87 11.09 4.25
CA GLN A 63 -0.98 11.67 3.25
C GLN A 63 0.06 10.63 2.88
N ASN A 64 0.21 10.37 1.58
CA ASN A 64 1.24 9.46 1.10
C ASN A 64 2.63 9.92 1.56
N MET A 65 3.49 8.95 1.87
CA MET A 65 4.87 9.18 2.27
C MET A 65 5.06 10.12 3.48
N ALA A 66 4.04 10.26 4.33
CA ALA A 66 4.11 11.04 5.57
C ALA A 66 5.19 10.55 6.53
N ASN A 67 5.52 9.25 6.48
CA ASN A 67 6.59 8.67 7.28
C ASN A 67 7.91 8.51 6.51
N GLY A 68 7.99 8.98 5.26
CA GLY A 68 9.21 8.96 4.44
C GLY A 68 10.38 9.75 5.05
N VAL A 69 11.62 9.45 4.64
CA VAL A 69 12.80 10.16 5.18
C VAL A 69 12.92 11.59 4.63
N ASN A 70 12.35 11.86 3.46
CA ASN A 70 12.39 13.18 2.81
C ASN A 70 11.05 13.90 2.99
N PRO A 71 10.98 14.97 3.81
CA PRO A 71 9.75 15.73 4.02
C PRO A 71 9.17 16.38 2.76
N ALA A 72 9.98 16.59 1.71
CA ALA A 72 9.49 17.14 0.44
C ALA A 72 8.57 16.17 -0.32
N ASN A 73 8.65 14.87 -0.02
CA ASN A 73 7.83 13.85 -0.67
C ASN A 73 6.48 13.64 0.03
N VAL A 74 6.21 14.32 1.15
CA VAL A 74 4.94 14.20 1.86
C VAL A 74 3.79 14.67 0.96
N GLY A 75 2.80 13.80 0.77
CA GLY A 75 1.67 14.02 -0.12
C GLY A 75 1.91 13.58 -1.56
N THR A 76 3.13 13.17 -1.91
CA THR A 76 3.46 12.55 -3.21
C THR A 76 3.61 11.03 -3.06
N THR A 77 3.86 10.33 -4.16
CA THR A 77 4.20 8.91 -4.17
C THR A 77 5.70 8.67 -4.28
N ASP A 78 6.50 9.72 -4.12
CA ASP A 78 7.93 9.67 -4.30
C ASP A 78 8.61 9.17 -3.02
N PHE A 79 9.67 8.38 -3.16
CA PHE A 79 10.35 7.79 -2.00
C PHE A 79 11.86 7.95 -2.12
N GLU A 80 12.57 7.80 -1.00
CA GLU A 80 14.03 7.68 -1.00
C GLU A 80 14.44 6.23 -0.78
N ILE A 81 15.67 5.85 -1.16
CA ILE A 81 16.11 4.46 -1.04
C ILE A 81 16.03 3.96 0.41
N GLN A 82 16.25 4.83 1.40
CA GLN A 82 16.15 4.50 2.82
C GLN A 82 14.73 4.14 3.27
N ASP A 83 13.69 4.53 2.51
CA ASP A 83 12.30 4.16 2.79
C ASP A 83 11.99 2.70 2.39
N GLU A 84 12.87 2.08 1.61
CA GLU A 84 12.75 0.71 1.08
C GLU A 84 13.92 -0.21 1.50
N VAL A 85 14.59 0.04 2.61
CA VAL A 85 15.70 -0.82 3.05
C VAL A 85 15.53 -1.25 4.50
N VAL A 86 15.62 -2.57 4.72
CA VAL A 86 15.77 -3.20 6.03
C VAL A 86 17.20 -3.70 6.20
N TYR A 87 17.72 -3.69 7.43
CA TYR A 87 19.12 -4.08 7.69
C TYR A 87 19.18 -5.46 8.34
N SER A 88 20.22 -6.24 8.01
CA SER A 88 20.42 -7.56 8.63
C SER A 88 20.88 -7.48 10.09
N PHE A 89 21.32 -6.31 10.55
CA PHE A 89 21.78 -6.06 11.91
C PHE A 89 20.99 -4.93 12.57
N GLY A 90 20.41 -5.17 13.74
CA GLY A 90 19.83 -4.11 14.57
C GLY A 90 18.66 -3.37 13.93
N ASP A 91 18.71 -2.03 13.94
CA ASP A 91 17.62 -1.12 13.54
C ASP A 91 17.02 -1.59 12.22
N LEU A 92 15.73 -1.96 12.25
CA LEU A 92 15.17 -2.84 11.23
C LEU A 92 14.85 -2.11 9.93
N GLY A 93 15.27 -0.85 9.81
CA GLY A 93 15.04 0.00 8.65
C GLY A 93 13.55 0.20 8.38
N ARG A 94 13.24 0.41 7.10
CA ARG A 94 11.88 0.70 6.62
C ARG A 94 11.52 -0.18 5.44
N ARG A 95 10.23 -0.26 5.19
CA ARG A 95 9.63 -1.01 4.10
C ARG A 95 8.71 -0.09 3.34
N LEU A 96 8.95 0.07 2.03
CA LEU A 96 8.02 0.76 1.17
C LEU A 96 6.74 -0.07 1.14
N THR A 97 5.65 0.52 1.60
CA THR A 97 4.43 -0.21 1.91
C THR A 97 3.25 0.44 1.20
N TRP A 98 2.65 -0.30 0.28
CA TRP A 98 1.40 0.06 -0.36
C TRP A 98 0.23 -0.42 0.50
N ILE A 99 -0.76 0.46 0.67
CA ILE A 99 -1.97 0.18 1.43
C ILE A 99 -3.15 0.24 0.45
N TYR A 100 -4.06 -0.73 0.53
CA TYR A 100 -5.34 -0.68 -0.16
C TYR A 100 -6.49 -0.64 0.86
N TYR A 101 -7.50 0.16 0.57
CA TYR A 101 -8.72 0.24 1.35
C TYR A 101 -9.95 0.12 0.46
N ILE A 102 -10.84 -0.79 0.83
CA ILE A 102 -12.07 -1.11 0.11
C ILE A 102 -13.24 -0.79 1.04
N PRO A 103 -13.88 0.38 0.90
CA PRO A 103 -14.94 0.81 1.81
C PRO A 103 -16.21 -0.02 1.61
N GLY A 104 -16.96 -0.22 2.69
CA GLY A 104 -18.31 -0.80 2.66
C GLY A 104 -18.39 -2.30 2.34
N VAL A 105 -17.25 -3.00 2.32
CA VAL A 105 -17.20 -4.47 2.16
C VAL A 105 -16.58 -5.13 3.38
N THR A 106 -16.90 -6.41 3.56
CA THR A 106 -16.25 -7.30 4.53
C THR A 106 -15.33 -8.29 3.82
N ILE A 107 -14.41 -8.93 4.55
CA ILE A 107 -13.62 -10.07 4.07
C ILE A 107 -14.53 -11.17 3.53
N SER A 108 -15.67 -11.43 4.19
CA SER A 108 -16.62 -12.45 3.74
C SER A 108 -17.20 -12.10 2.36
N ASP A 109 -17.53 -10.83 2.11
CA ASP A 109 -18.02 -10.37 0.80
C ASP A 109 -16.97 -10.57 -0.29
N LEU A 110 -15.70 -10.32 0.03
CA LEU A 110 -14.58 -10.51 -0.90
C LEU A 110 -14.30 -11.99 -1.19
N GLN A 111 -14.38 -12.84 -0.17
CA GLN A 111 -14.18 -14.29 -0.30
C GLN A 111 -15.29 -14.96 -1.12
N ALA A 112 -16.51 -14.41 -1.11
CA ALA A 112 -17.64 -14.91 -1.89
C ALA A 112 -17.50 -14.62 -3.41
N ARG A 113 -16.58 -13.73 -3.82
CA ARG A 113 -16.38 -13.35 -5.23
C ARG A 113 -15.72 -14.48 -6.01
N THR A 114 -16.04 -14.57 -7.30
CA THR A 114 -15.53 -15.63 -8.19
C THR A 114 -15.04 -15.05 -9.52
N GLY A 115 -14.22 -15.80 -10.26
CA GLY A 115 -13.74 -15.37 -11.58
C GLY A 115 -12.97 -14.04 -11.55
N ASN A 116 -13.37 -13.11 -12.42
CA ASN A 116 -12.74 -11.78 -12.54
C ASN A 116 -13.13 -10.82 -11.41
N ASP A 117 -14.06 -11.21 -10.53
CA ASP A 117 -14.52 -10.37 -9.43
C ASP A 117 -13.65 -10.52 -8.17
N ARG A 118 -12.71 -11.46 -8.17
CA ARG A 118 -11.85 -11.75 -7.02
C ARG A 118 -10.86 -10.63 -6.76
N LEU A 119 -10.58 -10.37 -5.48
CA LEU A 119 -9.50 -9.49 -5.07
C LEU A 119 -8.15 -10.11 -5.43
N GLN A 120 -7.38 -9.43 -6.27
CA GLN A 120 -6.04 -9.86 -6.68
C GLN A 120 -5.05 -8.70 -6.66
N PHE A 121 -3.77 -9.03 -6.50
CA PHE A 121 -2.67 -8.08 -6.43
C PHE A 121 -1.57 -8.44 -7.42
N SER A 122 -0.88 -7.42 -7.91
CA SER A 122 0.34 -7.56 -8.71
C SER A 122 1.32 -6.46 -8.33
N LEU A 123 2.62 -6.74 -8.45
CA LEU A 123 3.68 -5.78 -8.15
C LEU A 123 4.75 -5.83 -9.24
N TRP A 124 5.03 -4.67 -9.84
CA TRP A 124 6.00 -4.51 -10.90
C TRP A 124 7.10 -3.56 -10.46
N ASN A 125 8.34 -3.81 -10.88
CA ASN A 125 9.49 -2.94 -10.63
C ASN A 125 10.14 -2.53 -11.94
N GLN A 126 10.64 -1.30 -12.00
CA GLN A 126 11.59 -0.86 -13.01
C GLN A 126 12.80 -0.27 -12.29
N TRP A 127 13.98 -0.84 -12.54
CA TRP A 127 15.23 -0.39 -11.93
C TRP A 127 16.14 0.26 -12.98
N GLY A 128 16.22 1.58 -12.96
CA GLY A 128 16.95 2.39 -13.92
C GLY A 128 16.42 2.21 -15.34
N ASN A 129 17.34 1.98 -16.28
CA ASN A 129 17.01 1.75 -17.68
C ASN A 129 16.67 0.28 -18.02
N LYS A 130 16.46 -0.56 -17.00
CA LYS A 130 16.06 -1.97 -17.22
C LYS A 130 14.59 -2.05 -17.60
N PRO A 131 14.19 -3.10 -18.35
CA PRO A 131 12.78 -3.39 -18.58
C PRO A 131 12.01 -3.57 -17.28
N GLU A 132 10.70 -3.32 -17.32
CA GLU A 132 9.81 -3.65 -16.21
C GLU A 132 9.86 -5.15 -15.89
N TYR A 133 9.86 -5.46 -14.60
CA TYR A 133 10.01 -6.77 -14.01
C TYR A 133 8.75 -7.11 -13.20
N ASP A 134 8.15 -8.25 -13.49
CA ASP A 134 6.97 -8.76 -12.76
C ASP A 134 7.43 -9.47 -11.48
N PHE A 135 7.53 -8.70 -10.40
CA PHE A 135 8.07 -9.18 -9.14
C PHE A 135 7.27 -10.38 -8.60
N TYR A 136 5.95 -10.39 -8.77
CA TYR A 136 5.14 -11.50 -8.29
C TYR A 136 5.26 -12.74 -9.16
N TYR A 137 5.34 -12.59 -10.48
CA TYR A 137 5.59 -13.74 -11.35
C TYR A 137 6.92 -14.40 -11.04
N ASP A 138 7.97 -13.63 -10.86
CA ASP A 138 9.30 -14.21 -10.67
C ASP A 138 9.51 -14.79 -9.26
N CYS A 139 8.89 -14.21 -8.22
CA CYS A 139 8.96 -14.76 -6.87
C CYS A 139 7.95 -15.88 -6.59
N TYR A 140 6.78 -15.88 -7.24
CA TYR A 140 5.66 -16.77 -6.89
C TYR A 140 5.07 -17.55 -8.07
N GLY A 141 5.61 -17.38 -9.28
CA GLY A 141 5.17 -18.06 -10.50
C GLY A 141 3.87 -17.52 -11.11
N LYS A 142 3.34 -16.40 -10.61
CA LYS A 142 2.09 -15.78 -11.09
C LYS A 142 2.10 -14.25 -10.93
N THR A 143 1.69 -13.54 -11.98
CA THR A 143 1.54 -12.08 -11.97
C THR A 143 0.48 -11.59 -10.97
N TRP A 144 -0.64 -12.31 -10.90
CA TRP A 144 -1.79 -11.96 -10.07
C TRP A 144 -1.94 -12.96 -8.93
N LEU A 145 -1.89 -12.45 -7.70
CA LEU A 145 -2.02 -13.23 -6.48
C LEU A 145 -3.26 -12.83 -5.71
N GLU A 146 -3.98 -13.81 -5.18
CA GLU A 146 -5.05 -13.58 -4.22
C GLU A 146 -4.47 -13.52 -2.79
N PRO A 147 -5.15 -12.86 -1.83
CA PRO A 147 -4.79 -13.01 -0.42
C PRO A 147 -4.78 -14.50 -0.03
N SER A 148 -3.62 -14.98 0.41
CA SER A 148 -3.45 -16.37 0.87
C SER A 148 -3.83 -16.57 2.33
N ASP A 149 -3.91 -15.49 3.11
CA ASP A 149 -4.23 -15.50 4.53
C ASP A 149 -5.15 -14.32 4.87
N TRP A 150 -6.45 -14.56 4.76
CA TRP A 150 -7.51 -13.58 4.96
C TRP A 150 -7.68 -13.14 6.42
N ASN A 151 -7.12 -13.89 7.38
CA ASN A 151 -7.21 -13.58 8.80
C ASN A 151 -5.89 -13.06 9.37
N ASN A 152 -4.93 -12.73 8.50
CA ASN A 152 -3.67 -12.13 8.92
C ASN A 152 -3.86 -10.65 9.19
N SER A 153 -4.08 -10.28 10.45
CA SER A 153 -4.28 -8.88 10.81
C SER A 153 -3.16 -7.97 10.31
N ASN A 154 -1.93 -8.46 10.13
CA ASN A 154 -0.80 -7.70 9.60
C ASN A 154 -0.80 -7.50 8.08
N LYS A 155 -1.66 -8.19 7.33
CA LYS A 155 -1.70 -8.12 5.86
C LYS A 155 -3.05 -7.68 5.31
N ILE A 156 -4.15 -8.15 5.90
CA ILE A 156 -5.51 -7.83 5.49
C ILE A 156 -6.46 -8.01 6.68
N MET A 157 -7.39 -7.07 6.88
CA MET A 157 -8.37 -7.16 7.95
C MET A 157 -9.67 -6.44 7.60
N ASN A 158 -10.77 -6.88 8.22
CA ASN A 158 -11.94 -6.03 8.40
C ASN A 158 -11.51 -4.82 9.25
N TYR A 159 -11.67 -3.62 8.72
CA TYR A 159 -11.46 -2.40 9.47
C TYR A 159 -12.75 -2.07 10.23
N GLU A 160 -12.65 -1.97 11.55
CA GLU A 160 -13.81 -1.77 12.43
C GLU A 160 -13.75 -0.42 13.14
N VAL A 161 -14.90 0.25 13.19
CA VAL A 161 -15.09 1.51 13.93
C VAL A 161 -16.34 1.34 14.79
N ASN A 162 -16.21 1.55 16.10
CA ASN A 162 -17.30 1.36 17.08
C ASN A 162 -17.96 -0.03 16.99
N GLY A 163 -17.18 -1.07 16.71
CA GLY A 163 -17.66 -2.46 16.59
C GLY A 163 -18.41 -2.77 15.30
N GLN A 164 -18.37 -1.89 14.30
CA GLN A 164 -18.94 -2.13 12.97
C GLN A 164 -17.84 -2.18 11.92
N VAL A 165 -17.89 -3.18 11.03
CA VAL A 165 -16.98 -3.26 9.88
C VAL A 165 -17.35 -2.15 8.89
N VAL A 166 -16.41 -1.27 8.60
CA VAL A 166 -16.58 -0.14 7.68
C VAL A 166 -15.90 -0.35 6.32
N GLY A 167 -15.05 -1.38 6.21
CA GLY A 167 -14.37 -1.76 4.98
C GLY A 167 -13.32 -2.84 5.23
N VAL A 168 -12.57 -3.18 4.17
CA VAL A 168 -11.40 -4.05 4.24
C VAL A 168 -10.16 -3.24 3.94
N ILE A 169 -9.13 -3.36 4.77
CA ILE A 169 -7.84 -2.71 4.59
C ILE A 169 -6.71 -3.72 4.63
N GLY A 170 -5.69 -3.53 3.80
CA GLY A 170 -4.52 -4.39 3.80
C GLY A 170 -3.30 -3.74 3.17
N THR A 171 -2.17 -4.44 3.23
CA THR A 171 -0.87 -3.92 2.82
C THR A 171 -0.07 -4.92 2.00
N ALA A 172 0.72 -4.41 1.07
CA ALA A 172 1.84 -5.10 0.44
C ALA A 172 3.10 -4.26 0.68
N GLY A 173 4.26 -4.87 0.92
CA GLY A 173 5.47 -4.08 1.14
C GLY A 173 6.74 -4.76 0.68
N MET A 174 7.65 -3.96 0.15
CA MET A 174 8.95 -4.36 -0.37
C MET A 174 10.07 -3.67 0.44
N ALA A 175 11.13 -4.41 0.71
CA ALA A 175 12.37 -3.84 1.17
C ALA A 175 13.56 -4.61 0.62
N TRP A 176 14.64 -3.88 0.31
CA TRP A 176 15.96 -4.43 0.07
C TRP A 176 16.65 -4.76 1.40
N TRP A 177 17.52 -5.77 1.38
CA TRP A 177 18.34 -6.13 2.53
C TRP A 177 19.68 -5.41 2.48
N GLY A 178 19.78 -4.29 3.20
CA GLY A 178 21.02 -3.54 3.38
C GLY A 178 21.99 -4.29 4.28
N ALA A 179 23.26 -4.29 3.87
CA ALA A 179 24.37 -4.95 4.54
C ALA A 179 24.06 -6.40 4.91
N TYR A 180 23.65 -7.13 3.88
CA TYR A 180 23.26 -8.51 4.00
C TYR A 180 24.40 -9.37 4.57
N GLY A 181 24.07 -10.25 5.52
CA GLY A 181 25.01 -11.19 6.14
C GLY A 181 25.71 -10.68 7.41
N TYR A 182 25.55 -9.41 7.77
CA TYR A 182 25.99 -8.91 9.07
C TYR A 182 24.93 -9.18 10.14
N THR A 183 25.31 -9.74 11.27
CA THR A 183 24.38 -10.16 12.34
C THR A 183 24.39 -9.25 13.57
N SER A 184 25.29 -8.26 13.61
CA SER A 184 25.38 -7.30 14.72
C SER A 184 25.85 -5.94 14.21
N PRO A 185 25.46 -4.83 14.87
CA PRO A 185 25.94 -3.51 14.51
C PRO A 185 27.46 -3.39 14.73
N SER A 186 28.22 -3.21 13.66
CA SER A 186 29.66 -2.97 13.67
C SER A 186 30.01 -1.87 12.67
N GLN A 187 31.23 -1.33 12.76
CA GLN A 187 31.70 -0.32 11.81
C GLN A 187 31.65 -0.86 10.37
N GLU A 188 32.08 -2.10 10.15
CA GLU A 188 32.06 -2.78 8.87
C GLU A 188 30.62 -2.96 8.35
N ALA A 189 29.68 -3.25 9.24
CA ALA A 189 28.26 -3.39 8.89
C ALA A 189 27.67 -2.06 8.42
N TYR A 190 27.99 -0.96 9.10
CA TYR A 190 27.56 0.39 8.69
C TYR A 190 28.22 0.85 7.39
N GLU A 191 29.48 0.50 7.15
CA GLU A 191 30.19 0.79 5.89
C GLU A 191 29.57 0.01 4.71
N ALA A 192 29.25 -1.27 4.93
CA ALA A 192 28.53 -2.08 3.95
C ALA A 192 27.16 -1.48 3.62
N LEU A 193 26.42 -1.04 4.65
CA LEU A 193 25.11 -0.40 4.45
C LEU A 193 25.24 0.90 3.65
N ALA A 194 26.22 1.75 3.99
CA ALA A 194 26.46 2.98 3.24
C ALA A 194 26.81 2.71 1.77
N SER A 195 27.61 1.67 1.51
CA SER A 195 27.93 1.23 0.14
C SER A 195 26.69 0.77 -0.62
N ASP A 196 25.82 -0.01 0.02
CA ASP A 196 24.57 -0.49 -0.57
C ASP A 196 23.63 0.70 -0.90
N LEU A 197 23.42 1.59 0.06
CA LEU A 197 22.56 2.77 -0.12
C LEU A 197 23.08 3.71 -1.22
N CYS A 198 24.40 3.91 -1.31
CA CYS A 198 24.99 4.71 -2.39
C CYS A 198 24.75 4.07 -3.76
N LYS A 199 25.05 2.77 -3.88
CA LYS A 199 24.85 2.02 -5.12
C LYS A 199 23.39 2.06 -5.56
N TRP A 200 22.46 1.80 -4.65
CA TRP A 200 21.04 1.74 -4.97
C TRP A 200 20.42 3.12 -5.19
N GLY A 201 20.79 4.09 -4.37
CA GLY A 201 20.36 5.48 -4.48
C GLY A 201 20.77 6.15 -5.80
N SER A 202 21.80 5.64 -6.47
CA SER A 202 22.28 6.17 -7.76
C SER A 202 21.42 5.80 -8.97
N VAL A 203 20.43 4.92 -8.80
CA VAL A 203 19.61 4.41 -9.89
C VAL A 203 18.16 4.80 -9.69
N ASP A 204 17.50 5.29 -10.75
CA ASP A 204 16.06 5.53 -10.74
C ASP A 204 15.30 4.25 -10.40
N GLU A 205 14.17 4.36 -9.75
CA GLU A 205 13.34 3.22 -9.43
C GLU A 205 11.86 3.55 -9.50
N LYS A 206 11.09 2.59 -10.01
CA LYS A 206 9.64 2.71 -10.10
C LYS A 206 8.99 1.41 -9.67
N TRP A 207 8.09 1.49 -8.71
CA TRP A 207 7.20 0.39 -8.34
C TRP A 207 5.79 0.70 -8.79
N ILE A 208 5.12 -0.31 -9.38
CA ILE A 208 3.71 -0.22 -9.74
C ILE A 208 2.97 -1.31 -8.96
N PHE A 209 2.26 -0.90 -7.91
CA PHE A 209 1.36 -1.78 -7.18
C PHE A 209 -0.02 -1.73 -7.82
N LYS A 210 -0.56 -2.91 -8.12
CA LYS A 210 -1.84 -3.06 -8.80
C LYS A 210 -2.79 -3.91 -7.98
N VAL A 211 -4.07 -3.53 -8.00
CA VAL A 211 -5.17 -4.26 -7.37
C VAL A 211 -6.27 -4.50 -8.40
N LYS A 212 -6.78 -5.73 -8.48
CA LYS A 212 -7.95 -6.08 -9.28
C LYS A 212 -9.12 -6.44 -8.39
N LEU A 213 -10.30 -5.96 -8.74
CA LEU A 213 -11.55 -6.23 -8.04
C LEU A 213 -12.75 -5.93 -8.94
N ASP A 214 -13.75 -6.82 -8.99
CA ASP A 214 -14.97 -6.66 -9.83
C ASP A 214 -14.66 -6.35 -11.30
N GLY A 215 -13.64 -7.01 -11.87
CA GLY A 215 -13.19 -6.75 -13.24
C GLY A 215 -12.48 -5.41 -13.47
N ASN A 216 -12.33 -4.57 -12.44
CA ASN A 216 -11.61 -3.30 -12.50
C ASN A 216 -10.16 -3.47 -12.05
N GLU A 217 -9.24 -2.69 -12.63
CA GLU A 217 -7.84 -2.60 -12.21
C GLU A 217 -7.55 -1.20 -11.67
N TYR A 218 -6.95 -1.16 -10.48
CA TYR A 218 -6.50 0.02 -9.77
C TYR A 218 -4.98 -0.05 -9.64
N ASN A 219 -4.29 1.07 -9.72
CA ASN A 219 -2.84 1.10 -9.52
C ASN A 219 -2.36 2.39 -8.85
N ILE A 220 -1.23 2.27 -8.16
CA ILE A 220 -0.44 3.39 -7.64
C ILE A 220 1.02 3.16 -8.07
N THR A 221 1.66 4.23 -8.54
CA THR A 221 3.07 4.20 -8.95
C THR A 221 3.89 4.97 -7.93
N SER A 222 4.91 4.34 -7.38
CA SER A 222 5.87 4.97 -6.49
C SER A 222 7.19 5.14 -7.21
N VAL A 223 7.78 6.34 -7.16
CA VAL A 223 8.95 6.69 -7.96
C VAL A 223 10.06 7.20 -7.05
N ARG A 224 11.29 6.86 -7.39
CA ARG A 224 12.47 7.51 -6.84
C ARG A 224 13.38 7.87 -8.00
N GLU A 225 13.83 9.12 -8.01
CA GLU A 225 14.91 9.53 -8.91
C GLU A 225 16.24 9.07 -8.33
N GLY A 226 17.11 8.55 -9.19
CA GLY A 226 18.48 8.25 -8.87
C GLY A 226 19.21 9.56 -8.61
N VAL A 227 19.81 9.69 -7.43
CA VAL A 227 20.70 10.81 -7.15
C VAL A 227 22.05 10.45 -7.76
N PRO A 228 22.54 11.17 -8.79
CA PRO A 228 23.83 10.85 -9.40
C PRO A 228 24.87 10.72 -8.31
N ASP A 229 25.70 9.69 -8.40
CA ASP A 229 26.85 9.54 -7.52
C ASP A 229 27.71 10.79 -7.71
N VAL A 230 27.58 11.75 -6.79
CA VAL A 230 28.50 12.87 -6.64
C VAL A 230 29.76 12.25 -6.06
N VAL A 231 30.46 11.56 -6.96
CA VAL A 231 31.77 10.95 -6.85
C VAL A 231 32.48 11.50 -5.62
N SER A 232 32.57 10.70 -4.55
CA SER A 232 33.80 10.32 -3.82
C SER A 232 35.03 11.27 -3.81
N THR A 233 34.83 12.57 -4.05
CA THR A 233 35.84 13.64 -4.17
C THR A 233 35.71 14.66 -3.04
N LEU A 234 34.71 14.51 -2.18
CA LEU A 234 34.79 15.06 -0.83
C LEU A 234 35.48 14.01 0.03
N PRO A 235 36.72 14.25 0.50
CA PRO A 235 37.33 13.35 1.46
C PRO A 235 36.37 13.23 2.63
N LEU A 236 36.22 11.98 3.06
CA LEU A 236 35.51 11.48 4.23
C LEU A 236 35.92 12.24 5.51
N LEU A 237 35.54 13.51 5.64
CA LEU A 237 35.78 14.34 6.81
C LEU A 237 34.44 14.51 7.56
N GLY A 238 34.07 13.44 8.26
CA GLY A 238 33.65 13.56 9.67
C GLY A 238 32.30 14.19 10.01
N ILE A 239 31.30 14.27 9.12
CA ILE A 239 29.98 14.85 9.51
C ILE A 239 28.86 13.81 9.67
N VAL A 240 28.83 12.73 8.89
CA VAL A 240 27.69 11.79 8.96
C VAL A 240 27.72 10.90 10.22
N THR A 241 28.91 10.52 10.71
CA THR A 241 29.03 9.76 11.97
C THR A 241 28.70 10.60 13.21
N GLY A 242 28.81 11.93 13.13
CA GLY A 242 28.52 12.84 14.24
C GLY A 242 27.03 13.02 14.51
N ALA A 243 26.19 13.07 13.47
CA ALA A 243 24.75 13.29 13.62
C ALA A 243 24.02 12.08 14.23
N LEU A 244 24.42 10.85 13.87
CA LEU A 244 23.86 9.63 14.45
C LEU A 244 24.28 9.38 15.90
N ILE A 245 25.49 9.82 16.31
CA ILE A 245 25.96 9.70 17.70
C ILE A 245 25.43 10.86 18.58
N ALA A 246 25.29 12.07 18.04
CA ALA A 246 24.78 13.22 18.81
C ALA A 246 23.27 13.14 19.12
N ALA A 247 22.47 12.49 18.26
CA ALA A 247 21.05 12.27 18.51
C ALA A 247 20.77 11.33 19.70
N ARG A 248 21.72 10.47 20.08
CA ARG A 248 21.56 9.53 21.22
C ARG A 248 21.93 10.10 22.59
N LYS A 249 22.54 11.30 22.68
CA LYS A 249 22.91 11.91 23.97
C LYS A 249 21.88 12.89 24.56
N ARG A 250 20.68 13.02 23.96
CA ARG A 250 19.61 13.89 24.48
C ARG A 250 18.41 13.15 25.09
N VAL A 251 18.50 11.84 25.28
CA VAL A 251 17.51 11.07 26.05
C VAL A 251 18.25 10.19 27.07
N ALA A 252 18.79 10.87 28.09
CA ALA A 252 19.12 10.34 29.40
C ALA A 252 19.22 11.53 30.36
#